data_AF-A0A7C5KDB2-F1
#
_entry.id   AF-A0A7C5KDB2-F1
#
_cell.length_a   1.000
_cell.length_b   1.000
_cell.length_c   1.000
_cell.angle_alpha   90.00
_cell.angle_beta   90.00
_cell.angle_gamma   90.00
#
_symmetry.space_group_name_H-M   'P 1'
#
loop_
_entity.id
_entity.type
_entity.pdbx_description
1 polymer ?
#
loop_
_entity_poly.entity_id
_entity_poly.type
_entity_poly.pdbx_seq_one_letter_code
_entity_poly.pdbx_strand_id
1 'polypeptide(L)'
;TCLRRSLVLYRHLVRLGLDPELWVGVRKEGSDLAGHAWVLLEGKPAGEKEEFLRAFSPILVLRRGRTTSAEEREPGPGNPESDV
;
A
#
# COMPACT_ATOMS: atom_id res chain seq x y z
N THR A 1 11.90 -10.44 -2.48
CA THR A 1 11.55 -9.13 -1.91
C THR A 1 10.12 -8.78 -2.29
N CYS A 2 9.35 -8.15 -1.39
CA CYS A 2 7.92 -7.83 -1.60
C CYS A 2 7.68 -6.93 -2.82
N LEU A 3 8.52 -5.91 -3.02
CA LEU A 3 8.41 -4.99 -4.15
C LEU A 3 8.39 -5.68 -5.52
N ARG A 4 9.35 -6.58 -5.78
CA ARG A 4 9.40 -7.31 -7.06
C ARG A 4 8.14 -8.15 -7.28
N ARG A 5 7.67 -8.84 -6.24
CA ARG A 5 6.46 -9.66 -6.32
C ARG A 5 5.23 -8.79 -6.62
N SER A 6 5.07 -7.69 -5.91
CA SER A 6 3.94 -6.77 -6.07
C SER A 6 3.95 -6.08 -7.44
N LEU A 7 5.12 -5.70 -7.97
CA LEU A 7 5.25 -5.18 -9.34
C LEU A 7 4.84 -6.20 -10.41
N VAL A 8 5.25 -7.46 -10.27
CA VAL A 8 4.87 -8.53 -11.20
C VAL A 8 3.36 -8.76 -11.15
N LEU A 9 2.77 -8.82 -9.96
CA LEU A 9 1.32 -8.98 -9.78
C LEU A 9 0.55 -7.80 -10.37
N TYR A 10 0.93 -6.56 -10.05
CA TYR A 10 0.34 -5.35 -10.60
C TYR A 10 0.32 -5.39 -12.13
N ARG A 11 1.48 -5.66 -12.76
CA ARG A 11 1.59 -5.70 -14.22
C ARG A 11 0.77 -6.84 -14.84
N HIS A 12 0.68 -7.97 -14.16
CA HIS A 12 -0.13 -9.10 -14.63
C HIS A 12 -1.62 -8.75 -14.61
N LEU A 13 -2.13 -8.17 -13.51
CA LEU A 13 -3.52 -7.76 -13.37
C LEU A 13 -3.90 -6.66 -14.38
N VAL A 14 -3.02 -5.67 -14.61
CA VAL A 14 -3.22 -4.65 -15.66
C VAL A 14 -3.37 -5.28 -17.05
N ARG A 15 -2.56 -6.30 -17.36
CA ARG A 15 -2.63 -7.02 -18.65
C ARG A 15 -3.92 -7.83 -18.82
N LEU A 16 -4.53 -8.25 -17.71
CA LEU A 16 -5.85 -8.89 -17.71
C LEU A 16 -6.99 -7.87 -17.84
N GLY A 17 -6.70 -6.58 -17.98
CA GLY A 17 -7.71 -5.53 -18.14
C GLY A 17 -8.29 -5.02 -16.82
N LEU A 18 -7.73 -5.44 -15.68
CA LEU A 18 -8.16 -4.98 -14.36
C LEU A 18 -7.51 -3.62 -14.02
N ASP A 19 -8.03 -2.98 -12.97
CA ASP A 19 -7.52 -1.70 -12.45
C ASP A 19 -6.94 -1.87 -11.03
N PRO A 20 -5.79 -2.53 -10.88
CA PRO A 20 -5.13 -2.66 -9.59
C PRO A 20 -4.41 -1.37 -9.20
N GLU A 21 -4.16 -1.23 -7.89
CA GLU A 21 -3.28 -0.20 -7.34
C GLU A 21 -2.06 -0.85 -6.70
N LEU A 22 -0.86 -0.39 -7.03
CA LEU A 22 0.37 -0.80 -6.35
C LEU A 22 0.70 0.22 -5.26
N TRP A 23 0.78 -0.23 -4.03
CA TRP A 23 1.08 0.62 -2.88
C TRP A 23 2.47 0.31 -2.36
N VAL A 24 3.20 1.34 -1.94
CA VAL A 24 4.43 1.22 -1.16
C VAL A 24 4.25 2.03 0.11
N GLY A 25 4.59 1.41 1.23
CA GLY A 25 4.50 2.02 2.54
C GLY A 25 5.70 1.68 3.39
N VAL A 26 5.86 2.44 4.46
CA VAL A 26 6.94 2.32 5.41
C VAL A 26 6.39 2.25 6.82
N ARG A 27 7.10 1.56 7.70
CA ARG A 27 6.84 1.58 9.13
C ARG A 27 8.15 1.79 9.87
N LYS A 28 8.07 2.39 11.06
CA LYS A 28 9.21 2.46 11.97
C LYS A 28 9.42 1.10 12.63
N GLU A 29 10.68 0.69 12.74
CA GLU A 29 11.11 -0.52 13.42
C GLU A 29 12.32 -0.17 14.28
N GLY A 30 12.07 0.30 15.50
CA GLY A 30 13.11 0.88 16.36
C GLY A 30 13.70 2.15 15.74
N SER A 31 15.02 2.16 15.51
CA SER A 31 15.74 3.23 14.81
C SER A 31 15.66 3.13 13.28
N ASP A 32 15.17 2.01 12.75
CA ASP A 32 15.18 1.72 11.33
C ASP A 32 13.81 1.95 10.69
N LEU A 33 13.81 2.04 9.36
CA LEU A 33 12.59 2.14 8.56
C LEU A 33 12.43 0.87 7.73
N ALA A 34 11.36 0.12 7.96
CA ALA A 34 11.01 -1.07 7.19
C ALA A 34 10.02 -0.71 6.08
N GLY A 35 10.35 -1.05 4.84
CA GLY A 35 9.49 -0.83 3.67
C GLY A 35 8.69 -2.08 3.29
N HIS A 36 7.46 -1.89 2.80
CA HIS A 36 6.66 -2.95 2.21
C HIS A 36 5.93 -2.46 0.96
N ALA A 37 5.62 -3.38 0.06
CA ALA A 37 4.86 -3.09 -1.15
C ALA A 37 3.78 -4.14 -1.34
N TRP A 38 2.56 -3.71 -1.62
CA TRP A 38 1.39 -4.58 -1.77
C TRP A 38 0.51 -4.09 -2.92
N VAL A 39 -0.44 -4.93 -3.35
CA VAL A 39 -1.39 -4.59 -4.41
C VAL A 39 -2.80 -4.57 -3.82
N LEU A 40 -3.57 -3.55 -4.15
CA LEU A 40 -5.02 -3.55 -3.98
C LEU A 40 -5.68 -3.85 -5.32
N LEU A 41 -6.71 -4.68 -5.29
CA LEU A 41 -7.64 -4.89 -6.40
C LEU A 41 -9.03 -4.61 -5.88
N GLU A 42 -9.74 -3.66 -6.50
CA GLU A 42 -11.07 -3.22 -6.04
C GLU A 42 -11.07 -2.82 -4.55
N GLY A 43 -10.00 -2.12 -4.13
CA GLY A 43 -9.81 -1.67 -2.75
C GLY A 43 -9.37 -2.75 -1.76
N LYS A 44 -9.22 -4.02 -2.16
CA LYS A 44 -8.88 -5.14 -1.27
C LYS A 44 -7.45 -5.63 -1.47
N PRO A 45 -6.72 -5.98 -0.40
CA PRO A 45 -5.38 -6.54 -0.53
C PRO A 45 -5.35 -7.86 -1.29
N ALA A 46 -4.48 -7.94 -2.30
CA ALA A 46 -4.26 -9.15 -3.06
C ALA A 46 -3.21 -10.04 -2.36
N GLY A 47 -3.67 -10.85 -1.40
CA GLY A 47 -2.86 -11.90 -0.75
C GLY A 47 -2.10 -11.47 0.51
N GLU A 48 -2.37 -10.27 1.02
CA GLU A 48 -1.88 -9.78 2.31
C GLU A 48 -3.06 -9.62 3.28
N LYS A 49 -2.81 -9.66 4.59
CA LYS A 49 -3.83 -9.38 5.60
C LYS A 49 -3.96 -7.87 5.82
N GLU A 50 -5.18 -7.35 5.90
CA GLU A 50 -5.41 -5.92 6.16
C GLU A 50 -4.79 -5.47 7.49
N GLU A 51 -4.84 -6.31 8.53
CA GLU A 51 -4.24 -6.06 9.85
C GLU A 51 -2.74 -5.77 9.74
N PHE A 52 -2.06 -6.53 8.88
CA PHE A 52 -0.62 -6.37 8.67
C PHE A 52 -0.31 -5.07 7.92
N LEU A 53 -1.14 -4.72 6.93
CA LEU A 53 -0.94 -3.52 6.13
C LEU A 53 -1.24 -2.22 6.90
N ARG A 54 -2.13 -2.26 7.90
CA ARG A 54 -2.42 -1.10 8.78
C ARG A 54 -1.19 -0.58 9.53
N ALA A 55 -0.15 -1.39 9.69
CA ALA A 55 1.10 -0.98 10.33
C ALA A 55 2.00 -0.11 9.44
N PHE A 56 1.70 0.03 8.13
CA PHE A 56 2.51 0.79 7.19
C PHE A 56 1.84 2.11 6.83
N SER A 57 2.59 3.21 6.92
CA SER A 57 2.22 4.49 6.36
C SER A 57 2.53 4.48 4.86
N PRO A 58 1.53 4.61 3.98
CA PRO A 58 1.77 4.69 2.54
C PRO A 58 2.60 5.92 2.18
N ILE A 59 3.48 5.78 1.21
CA ILE A 59 4.30 6.88 0.66
C ILE A 59 4.14 7.01 -0.86
N LEU A 60 3.70 5.95 -1.52
CA LEU A 60 3.55 5.89 -2.97
C LEU A 60 2.37 5.02 -3.33
N VAL A 61 1.56 5.50 -4.28
CA VAL A 61 0.56 4.68 -4.96
C VAL A 61 0.75 4.80 -6.47
N LEU A 62 0.91 3.65 -7.13
CA LEU A 62 0.91 3.52 -8.57
C LEU A 62 -0.46 3.06 -9.03
N ARG A 63 -1.08 3.86 -9.88
CA ARG A 63 -2.31 3.55 -10.60
C ARG A 63 -1.99 3.51 -12.09
N ARG A 64 -2.90 2.98 -12.90
CA ARG A 64 -2.68 2.89 -14.35
C ARG A 64 -2.32 4.27 -14.94
N GLY A 65 -1.08 4.41 -15.40
CA GLY A 65 -0.54 5.63 -16.00
C GLY A 65 -0.36 6.82 -15.05
N ARG A 66 -0.51 6.63 -13.72
CA ARG A 66 -0.41 7.71 -12.73
C ARG A 66 0.35 7.27 -11.49
N THR A 67 1.18 8.16 -10.96
CA THR A 67 1.88 7.99 -9.69
C THR A 67 1.41 9.10 -8.77
N THR A 68 0.87 8.75 -7.60
CA THR A 68 0.42 9.73 -6.59
C THR A 68 1.23 9.54 -5.32
N SER A 69 1.70 10.64 -4.72
CA SER A 69 2.16 10.61 -3.33
C SER A 69 0.96 10.26 -2.44
N ALA A 70 1.20 9.52 -1.36
CA ALA A 70 0.13 9.17 -0.43
C ALA A 70 -0.45 10.39 0.34
N GLU A 71 0.20 11.56 0.26
CA GLU A 71 -0.25 12.82 0.89
C GLU A 71 -1.58 13.35 0.36
N GLU A 72 -2.04 12.98 -0.85
CA GLU A 72 -3.32 13.44 -1.40
C GLU A 72 -4.56 12.74 -0.82
N ARG A 73 -4.39 11.96 0.26
CA ARG A 73 -5.51 11.31 0.96
C ARG A 73 -6.12 12.31 1.95
N GLU A 74 -7.41 12.65 1.79
CA GLU A 74 -8.16 13.22 2.91
C GLU A 74 -8.03 12.29 4.13
N PRO A 75 -7.74 12.83 5.32
CA PRO A 75 -7.54 12.00 6.50
C PRO A 75 -8.84 11.26 6.81
N GLY A 76 -8.86 9.95 6.55
CA GLY A 76 -9.84 9.06 7.16
C GLY A 76 -9.73 9.18 8.68
N PRO A 77 -10.83 9.04 9.44
CA PRO A 77 -10.90 9.45 10.83
C PRO A 77 -9.74 8.81 11.61
N GLY A 78 -8.86 9.67 12.10
CA GLY A 78 -7.76 9.27 12.97
C GLY A 78 -8.34 8.51 14.16
N ASN A 79 -7.74 7.36 14.47
CA ASN A 79 -8.07 6.61 15.66
C ASN A 79 -7.84 7.51 16.87
N PRO A 80 -8.87 7.92 17.62
CA PRO A 80 -8.64 8.51 18.92
C PRO A 80 -8.21 7.39 19.87
N GLU A 81 -7.42 7.73 20.88
CA GLU A 81 -7.13 6.90 22.05
C GLU A 81 -6.00 5.87 21.87
N SER A 82 -4.77 6.40 21.86
CA SER A 82 -3.74 5.88 22.74
C SER A 82 -3.27 7.01 23.65
N ASP A 83 -4.01 7.24 24.73
CA ASP A 83 -3.51 7.92 25.94
C ASP A 83 -4.35 7.46 27.14
N VAL A 84 -3.60 7.08 28.20
CA VAL A 84 -3.97 6.73 29.58
C VAL A 84 -4.49 5.32 29.88
#